data_AF-A0A3N4J1Q0-F1
#
_entry.id   AF-A0A3N4J1Q0-F1
#
_cell.length_a   1.000
_cell.length_b   1.000
_cell.length_c   1.000
_cell.angle_alpha   90.00
_cell.angle_beta   90.00
_cell.angle_gamma   90.00
#
_symmetry.space_group_name_H-M   'P 1'
#
loop_
_entity.id
_entity.type
_entity.pdbx_description
1 polymer ?
#
loop_
_entity_poly.entity_id
_entity_poly.type
_entity_poly.pdbx_seq_one_letter_code
_entity_poly.pdbx_strand_id
1 'polypeptide(L)'
;KYATNTQCCAWALLSSQPDFQAQKCELQETLEAARQQVIFYPVFYCKLNFIEYFWGHAKVYTRAYCEYSYPSLVRTVPEVLAQIPN
;
A
#
# COMPACT_ATOMS: atom_id res chain seq x y z
N LYS A 1 21.17 8.14 -16.87
CA LYS A 1 20.56 9.24 -17.66
C LYS A 1 19.62 8.60 -18.66
N TYR A 2 18.38 8.34 -18.26
CA TYR A 2 17.42 7.65 -19.14
C TYR A 2 16.91 8.66 -20.17
N ALA A 3 17.07 8.34 -21.45
CA ALA A 3 16.60 9.17 -22.54
C ALA A 3 15.08 9.33 -22.42
N THR A 4 14.61 10.57 -22.37
CA THR A 4 13.19 10.92 -22.52
C THR A 4 12.78 10.58 -23.95
N ASN A 5 12.37 9.33 -24.17
CA ASN A 5 11.77 8.92 -25.43
C ASN A 5 10.30 9.36 -25.43
N THR A 6 10.09 10.68 -25.50
CA THR A 6 8.79 11.35 -25.46
C THR A 6 7.88 11.00 -26.66
N GLN A 7 8.37 10.20 -27.61
CA GLN A 7 7.67 9.82 -28.84
C GLN A 7 7.49 8.31 -29.04
N CYS A 8 7.98 7.45 -28.15
CA CYS A 8 7.78 6.01 -28.30
C CYS A 8 6.76 5.50 -27.29
N CYS A 9 5.76 4.79 -27.83
CA CYS A 9 4.60 4.19 -27.17
C CYS A 9 3.47 5.17 -26.84
N ALA A 10 2.24 4.80 -27.25
CA ALA A 10 1.02 5.55 -26.95
C ALA A 10 0.86 5.83 -25.45
N TRP A 11 1.31 4.91 -24.61
CA TRP A 11 1.31 5.08 -23.15
C TRP A 11 2.15 6.27 -22.67
N ALA A 12 3.37 6.45 -23.18
CA ALA A 12 4.22 7.57 -22.79
C ALA A 12 3.66 8.91 -23.29
N LEU A 13 3.12 8.92 -24.52
CA LEU A 13 2.47 10.09 -25.11
C LEU A 13 1.25 10.52 -24.30
N LEU A 14 0.34 9.59 -23.98
CA LEU A 14 -0.87 9.85 -23.19
C LEU A 14 -0.50 10.28 -21.77
N SER A 15 0.42 9.58 -21.12
CA SER A 15 0.86 9.93 -19.76
C SER A 15 1.47 11.33 -19.68
N SER A 16 2.04 11.85 -20.78
CA SER A 16 2.61 13.20 -20.82
C SER A 16 1.58 14.31 -21.06
N GLN A 17 0.34 13.98 -21.42
CA GLN A 17 -0.68 14.99 -21.68
C GLN A 17 -1.08 15.72 -20.38
N PRO A 18 -1.35 17.03 -20.43
CA PRO A 18 -1.64 17.83 -19.23
C PRO A 18 -2.87 17.36 -18.44
N ASP A 19 -3.91 16.91 -19.13
CA ASP A 19 -5.12 16.34 -18.53
C ASP A 19 -4.83 15.04 -17.78
N PHE A 20 -4.02 14.15 -18.35
CA PHE A 20 -3.59 12.92 -17.67
C PHE A 20 -2.70 13.20 -16.45
N GLN A 21 -1.81 14.18 -16.52
CA GLN A 21 -0.97 14.59 -15.39
C GLN A 21 -1.78 15.29 -14.29
N ALA A 22 -2.85 16.00 -14.65
CA ALA A 22 -3.73 16.69 -13.71
C ALA A 22 -4.80 15.78 -13.10
N GLN A 23 -5.18 14.70 -13.78
CA GLN A 23 -6.22 13.78 -13.32
C GLN A 23 -5.76 13.00 -12.09
N LYS A 24 -6.53 13.10 -11.01
CA LYS A 24 -6.32 12.28 -9.82
C LYS A 24 -6.85 10.87 -10.06
N CYS A 25 -6.27 9.91 -9.34
CA CYS A 25 -6.79 8.56 -9.25
C CYS A 25 -8.21 8.57 -8.67
N GLU A 26 -9.14 7.81 -9.22
CA GLU A 26 -10.53 7.70 -8.74
C GLU A 26 -10.60 7.37 -7.24
N LEU A 27 -9.70 6.50 -6.75
CA LEU A 27 -9.60 6.16 -5.33
C LEU A 27 -9.15 7.37 -4.49
N GLN A 28 -8.23 8.18 -5.01
CA GLN A 28 -7.83 9.42 -4.33
C GLN A 28 -8.99 10.40 -4.27
N GLU A 29 -9.70 10.61 -5.37
CA GLU A 29 -10.86 11.50 -5.42
C GLU A 29 -11.96 11.06 -4.45
N THR A 30 -12.25 9.75 -4.40
CA THR A 30 -13.25 9.17 -3.50
C THR A 30 -12.89 9.36 -2.02
N LEU A 31 -11.62 9.14 -1.66
CA LEU A 31 -11.15 9.30 -0.28
C LEU A 31 -11.09 10.78 0.13
N GLU A 32 -10.63 11.67 -0.76
CA GLU A 32 -10.61 13.10 -0.50
C GLU A 32 -12.04 13.67 -0.37
N ALA A 33 -13.01 13.19 -1.16
CA ALA A 33 -14.42 13.53 -1.02
C ALA A 33 -15.00 13.08 0.34
N ALA A 34 -14.50 11.98 0.90
CA ALA A 34 -14.79 11.51 2.25
C ALA A 34 -13.98 12.24 3.34
N ARG A 35 -13.21 13.29 3.00
CA ARG A 35 -12.32 14.05 3.89
C ARG A 35 -11.19 13.22 4.51
N GLN A 36 -10.78 12.14 3.84
CA GLN A 36 -9.64 11.31 4.24
C GLN A 36 -8.37 11.78 3.55
N GLN A 37 -7.24 11.66 4.25
CA GLN A 37 -5.92 11.94 3.69
C GLN A 37 -5.36 10.69 3.01
N VAL A 38 -4.76 10.87 1.85
CA VAL A 38 -4.11 9.79 1.08
C VAL A 38 -2.60 9.99 1.10
N ILE A 39 -1.86 8.97 1.53
CA ILE A 39 -0.40 8.96 1.55
C ILE A 39 0.08 8.00 0.47
N PHE A 40 0.78 8.53 -0.54
CA PHE A 40 1.40 7.72 -1.59
C PHE A 40 2.86 7.42 -1.24
N TYR A 41 3.21 6.14 -1.25
CA TYR A 41 4.59 5.69 -1.08
C TYR A 41 5.28 5.51 -2.44
N PRO A 42 6.61 5.74 -2.53
CA PRO A 42 7.38 5.37 -3.71
C PRO A 42 7.25 3.89 -4.04
N VAL A 43 7.16 3.57 -5.33
CA VAL A 43 7.06 2.19 -5.81
C VAL A 43 8.29 1.39 -5.35
N PHE A 44 8.07 0.19 -4.80
CA PHE A 44 9.10 -0.72 -4.27
C PHE A 44 9.81 -0.30 -2.97
N TYR A 45 9.24 0.64 -2.20
CA TYR A 45 9.77 1.03 -0.88
C TYR A 45 8.85 0.61 0.27
N CYS A 46 8.61 -0.70 0.42
CA CYS A 46 7.74 -1.24 1.48
C CYS A 46 8.19 -0.84 2.90
N LYS A 47 9.50 -0.63 3.11
CA LYS A 47 10.06 -0.19 4.40
C LYS A 47 9.50 1.15 4.91
N LEU A 48 8.95 1.98 4.03
CA LEU A 48 8.32 3.25 4.41
C LEU A 48 6.87 3.10 4.84
N ASN A 49 6.23 1.97 4.52
CA ASN A 49 4.84 1.71 4.86
C ASN A 49 4.74 1.20 6.30
N PHE A 50 4.13 1.99 7.19
CA PHE A 50 4.05 1.67 8.61
C PHE A 50 3.35 0.34 8.89
N ILE A 51 2.43 -0.10 8.02
CA ILE A 51 1.69 -1.37 8.21
C ILE A 51 2.63 -2.59 8.20
N GLU A 52 3.80 -2.50 7.54
CA GLU A 52 4.77 -3.60 7.49
C GLU A 52 5.33 -3.94 8.86
N TYR A 53 5.45 -2.94 9.76
CA TYR A 53 5.87 -3.17 11.15
C TYR A 53 4.84 -4.05 11.88
N PHE A 54 3.56 -3.67 11.83
CA PHE A 54 2.47 -4.40 12.47
C PHE A 54 2.35 -5.82 11.92
N TRP A 55 2.38 -5.98 10.60
CA TRP A 55 2.32 -7.29 9.96
C TRP A 55 3.54 -8.16 10.22
N GLY A 56 4.74 -7.56 10.28
CA GLY A 56 5.97 -8.26 10.65
C GLY A 56 5.85 -8.88 12.05
N HIS A 57 5.41 -8.09 13.03
CA HIS A 57 5.21 -8.56 14.40
C HIS A 57 4.12 -9.66 14.48
N ALA A 58 2.96 -9.43 13.86
CA ALA A 58 1.87 -10.40 13.83
C ALA A 58 2.30 -11.74 13.21
N LYS A 59 3.10 -11.71 12.13
CA LYS A 59 3.63 -12.92 11.49
C LYS A 59 4.60 -13.69 12.37
N VAL A 60 5.49 -13.01 13.09
CA VAL A 60 6.43 -13.67 14.02
C VAL A 60 5.66 -14.36 15.14
N TYR A 61 4.67 -13.68 15.73
CA TYR A 61 3.87 -14.25 16.81
C TYR A 61 3.03 -15.43 16.32
N THR A 62 2.25 -15.25 15.27
CA THR A 62 1.40 -16.33 14.73
C THR A 62 2.22 -17.55 14.34
N ARG A 63 3.44 -17.37 13.82
CA ARG A 63 4.35 -18.50 13.53
C ARG A 63 4.76 -19.30 14.77
N ALA A 64 4.88 -18.64 15.92
CA ALA A 64 5.28 -19.26 17.18
C ALA A 64 4.10 -19.86 17.98
N TYR A 65 2.90 -19.28 17.84
CA TYR A 65 1.77 -19.55 18.73
C TYR A 65 0.48 -19.99 18.02
N CYS A 66 0.46 -20.08 16.69
CA CYS A 66 -0.69 -20.56 15.93
C CYS A 66 -0.45 -21.99 15.43
N GLU A 67 -1.50 -22.81 15.47
CA GLU A 67 -1.52 -24.22 15.04
C GLU A 67 -1.46 -24.40 13.50
N TYR A 68 -1.11 -23.35 12.75
CA TYR A 68 -1.12 -23.34 11.28
C TYR A 68 -2.46 -23.75 10.64
N SER A 69 -3.56 -23.56 11.36
CA SER A 69 -4.91 -23.74 10.84
C SER A 69 -5.53 -22.39 10.50
N TYR A 70 -6.39 -22.36 9.48
CA TYR A 70 -7.10 -21.14 9.12
C TYR A 70 -7.96 -20.59 10.28
N PRO A 71 -8.75 -21.40 11.02
CA PRO A 71 -9.49 -20.90 12.18
C PRO A 71 -8.59 -20.26 13.25
N SER A 72 -7.46 -20.89 13.57
CA SER A 72 -6.52 -20.37 14.56
C SER A 72 -5.88 -19.05 14.08
N LEU A 73 -5.56 -18.93 12.79
CA LEU A 73 -5.08 -17.68 12.19
C LEU A 73 -6.10 -16.54 12.26
N VAL A 74 -7.37 -16.82 11.93
CA VAL A 74 -8.46 -15.83 11.97
C VAL A 74 -8.64 -15.28 13.38
N ARG A 75 -8.48 -16.11 14.42
CA ARG A 75 -8.55 -15.69 15.82
C ARG A 75 -7.31 -14.92 16.26
N THR A 76 -6.11 -15.46 16.02
CA THR A 76 -4.87 -14.96 16.62
C THR A 76 -4.36 -13.67 15.99
N VAL A 77 -4.58 -13.43 14.69
CA VAL A 77 -4.08 -12.21 14.02
C VAL A 77 -4.64 -10.92 14.65
N PRO A 78 -5.97 -10.75 14.82
CA PRO A 78 -6.53 -9.57 15.48
C PRO A 78 -6.04 -9.40 16.92
N GLU A 79 -5.94 -10.48 17.70
CA GLU A 79 -5.49 -10.46 19.09
C GLU A 79 -4.08 -9.91 19.22
N VAL A 80 -3.17 -10.30 18.33
CA VAL A 80 -1.78 -9.83 18.34
C VAL A 80 -1.69 -8.38 17.88
N LEU A 81 -2.42 -8.02 16.82
CA LEU A 81 -2.41 -6.64 16.32
C LEU A 81 -2.90 -5.65 17.38
N ALA A 82 -3.87 -6.03 18.21
CA ALA A 82 -4.38 -5.22 19.32
C ALA A 82 -3.37 -5.01 20.46
N GLN A 83 -2.31 -5.82 20.55
CA GLN A 83 -1.28 -5.73 21.58
C GLN A 83 -0.09 -4.86 21.17
N ILE A 84 0.02 -4.48 19.89
CA ILE A 84 1.12 -3.68 19.39
C ILE A 84 0.86 -2.21 19.79
N PRO A 85 1.79 -1.56 20.50
CA PRO A 85 1.62 -0.16 20.90
C PRO A 85 1.62 0.78 19.68
N ASN A 86 0.84 1.87 19.79
CA ASN A 86 0.80 2.96 18.82
C ASN A 86 1.91 3.98 19.05
#